data_AF-A0A1V5WBL4-F1
#
_entry.id   AF-A0A1V5WBL4-F1
#
_cell.length_a   1.000
_cell.length_b   1.000
_cell.length_c   1.000
_cell.angle_alpha   90.00
_cell.angle_beta   90.00
_cell.angle_gamma   90.00
#
_symmetry.space_group_name_H-M   'P 1'
#
loop_
_entity.id
_entity.type
_entity.pdbx_description
1 polymer ?
#
loop_
_entity_poly.entity_id
_entity_poly.type
_entity_poly.pdbx_seq_one_letter_code
_entity_poly.pdbx_strand_id
1 'polypeptide(L)'
;MASLPSDLSDLHPQTTREWFMFLNTKIDTILKSQAEDRDSLIDYMQKTNDWIKSHDSGLVQREKLAERHDEKIKELERKVNGWNILNSIGVVIAAILAALGLKGS
;
A
#
# COMPACT_ATOMS: atom_id res chain seq x y z
N MET A 1 -35.93 48.39 29.46
CA MET A 1 -35.21 47.63 28.44
C MET A 1 -34.65 46.39 29.11
N ALA A 2 -35.12 45.20 28.74
CA ALA A 2 -34.64 43.96 29.35
C ALA A 2 -33.18 43.71 28.92
N SER A 3 -32.32 43.43 29.88
CA SER A 3 -30.92 43.06 29.65
C SER A 3 -30.87 41.74 28.87
N LEU A 4 -30.07 41.69 27.81
CA LEU A 4 -29.86 40.45 27.06
C LEU A 4 -29.26 39.36 27.98
N PRO A 5 -29.75 38.11 27.90
CA PRO A 5 -29.17 37.01 28.67
C PRO A 5 -27.70 36.80 28.30
N SER A 6 -26.86 36.59 29.31
CA SER A 6 -25.42 36.32 29.15
C SER A 6 -25.13 34.93 28.58
N ASP A 7 -26.12 34.04 28.59
CA ASP A 7 -26.03 32.67 28.09
C ASP A 7 -27.15 32.43 27.08
N LEU A 8 -26.76 32.21 25.82
CA LEU A 8 -27.66 31.96 24.70
C LEU A 8 -27.91 30.45 24.47
N SER A 9 -27.30 29.59 25.28
CA SER A 9 -27.39 28.12 25.12
C SER A 9 -28.71 27.53 25.65
N ASP A 10 -29.38 28.21 26.59
CA ASP A 10 -30.69 27.83 27.15
C ASP A 10 -31.75 28.94 26.96
N LEU A 11 -31.84 29.44 25.73
CA LEU A 11 -32.85 30.42 25.32
C LEU A 11 -34.22 29.75 25.23
N HIS A 12 -35.13 30.11 26.13
CA HIS A 12 -36.58 29.91 25.99
C HIS A 12 -37.17 31.15 25.31
N PRO A 13 -37.18 31.23 23.97
CA PRO A 13 -37.38 32.50 23.28
C PRO A 13 -38.86 32.88 23.36
N GLN A 14 -39.16 34.07 23.88
CA GLN A 14 -40.54 34.55 24.08
C GLN A 14 -40.94 35.58 23.05
N THR A 15 -39.97 36.27 22.46
CA THR A 15 -40.17 37.31 21.45
C THR A 15 -39.58 36.92 20.10
N THR A 16 -40.10 37.49 19.02
CA THR A 16 -39.60 37.26 17.65
C THR A 16 -38.09 37.56 17.54
N ARG A 17 -37.59 38.56 18.26
CA ARG A 17 -36.16 38.92 18.27
C ARG A 17 -35.31 37.81 18.89
N GLU A 18 -35.75 37.25 20.01
CA GLU A 18 -35.05 36.14 20.68
C GLU A 18 -35.06 34.88 19.81
N TRP A 19 -36.17 34.62 19.10
CA TRP A 19 -36.24 33.55 18.11
C TRP A 19 -35.20 33.69 17.00
N PHE A 20 -35.02 34.88 16.44
CA PHE A 20 -33.98 35.12 15.44
C PHE A 20 -32.57 34.92 16.00
N MET A 21 -32.31 35.35 17.23
CA MET A 21 -31.00 35.14 17.88
C MET A 21 -30.73 33.65 18.14
N PHE A 22 -31.74 32.90 18.58
CA PHE A 22 -31.64 31.46 18.78
C PHE A 22 -31.36 30.73 17.47
N LEU A 23 -32.11 31.05 16.40
CA LEU A 23 -31.92 30.46 15.08
C LEU A 23 -30.53 30.74 14.52
N ASN A 24 -30.03 31.98 14.62
CA ASN A 24 -28.67 32.31 14.19
C ASN A 24 -27.62 31.49 14.94
N THR A 25 -27.76 31.34 16.26
CA THR A 25 -26.84 30.53 17.08
C THR A 25 -26.84 29.06 16.63
N LYS A 26 -28.03 28.50 16.31
CA LYS A 26 -28.13 27.14 15.78
C LYS A 26 -27.51 27.01 14.39
N ILE A 27 -27.72 27.99 13.51
CA ILE A 27 -27.11 28.01 12.17
C ILE A 27 -25.58 28.06 12.28
N ASP A 28 -25.03 28.93 13.11
CA ASP A 28 -23.58 29.04 13.31
C ASP A 28 -22.98 27.73 13.85
N THR A 29 -23.70 27.07 14.76
CA THR A 29 -23.29 25.77 15.30
C THR A 29 -23.26 24.70 14.20
N ILE A 30 -24.28 24.65 13.34
CA ILE A 30 -24.35 23.70 12.22
C ILE A 30 -23.23 23.96 11.22
N LEU A 31 -22.99 25.24 10.85
CA LEU A 31 -21.93 25.60 9.91
C LEU A 31 -20.54 25.21 10.44
N LYS A 32 -20.32 25.39 11.74
CA LYS A 32 -19.08 24.96 12.38
C LYS A 32 -18.91 23.44 12.36
N SER A 33 -19.95 22.68 12.72
CA SER A 33 -19.94 21.21 12.65
C SER A 33 -19.65 20.73 11.22
N GLN A 34 -20.27 21.35 10.21
CA GLN A 34 -20.02 21.00 8.81
C GLN A 34 -18.59 21.29 8.37
N ALA A 35 -17.97 22.36 8.87
CA ALA A 35 -16.57 22.65 8.59
C ALA A 35 -15.64 21.59 9.19
N GLU A 36 -15.89 21.18 10.45
CA GLU A 36 -15.13 20.13 11.13
C GLU A 36 -15.28 18.76 10.44
N ASP A 37 -16.51 18.42 10.02
CA ASP A 37 -16.77 17.20 9.25
C ASP A 37 -16.06 17.21 7.89
N ARG A 38 -16.04 18.36 7.20
CA ARG A 38 -15.36 18.53 5.92
C ARG A 38 -13.85 18.32 6.06
N ASP A 39 -13.24 18.89 7.08
CA ASP A 39 -11.80 18.75 7.32
C ASP A 39 -11.45 17.30 7.66
N SER A 40 -12.29 16.63 8.45
CA SER A 40 -12.16 15.21 8.77
C SER A 40 -12.25 14.32 7.52
N LEU A 41 -13.18 14.63 6.62
CA LEU A 41 -13.32 13.90 5.35
C LEU A 41 -12.10 14.11 4.45
N ILE A 42 -11.58 15.33 4.36
CA ILE A 42 -10.39 15.65 3.57
C ILE A 42 -9.18 14.88 4.09
N ASP A 43 -8.95 14.85 5.41
CA ASP A 43 -7.87 14.10 6.03
C ASP A 43 -7.99 12.59 5.75
N TYR A 44 -9.20 12.03 5.86
CA TYR A 44 -9.45 10.64 5.52
C TYR A 44 -9.14 10.33 4.04
N MET A 45 -9.58 11.19 3.12
CA MET A 45 -9.30 11.03 1.69
C MET A 45 -7.80 11.14 1.38
N GLN A 46 -7.08 12.05 2.04
CA GLN A 46 -5.62 12.17 1.91
C GLN A 46 -4.90 10.91 2.39
N LYS A 47 -5.22 10.44 3.60
CA LYS A 47 -4.64 9.20 4.15
C LYS A 47 -4.90 7.98 3.27
N THR A 48 -6.12 7.89 2.71
CA THR A 48 -6.48 6.80 1.78
C THR A 48 -5.64 6.88 0.50
N ASN A 49 -5.50 8.08 -0.09
CA ASN A 49 -4.67 8.27 -1.28
C ASN A 49 -3.19 7.95 -1.04
N ASP A 50 -2.65 8.33 0.12
CA ASP A 50 -1.27 8.03 0.49
C ASP A 50 -1.07 6.52 0.70
N TRP A 51 -2.05 5.85 1.32
CA TRP A 51 -2.04 4.40 1.43
C TRP A 51 -2.03 3.72 0.05
N ILE A 52 -2.92 4.13 -0.87
CA ILE A 52 -2.97 3.60 -2.24
C ILE A 52 -1.61 3.75 -2.92
N LYS A 53 -1.03 4.96 -2.91
CA LYS A 53 0.29 5.23 -3.52
C LYS A 53 1.38 4.35 -2.93
N SER A 54 1.40 4.19 -1.61
CA SER A 54 2.41 3.37 -0.92
C SER A 54 2.25 1.88 -1.26
N HIS A 55 1.02 1.38 -1.26
CA HIS A 55 0.69 -0.01 -1.52
C HIS A 55 1.04 -0.40 -2.97
N ASP A 56 0.65 0.42 -3.95
CA ASP A 56 0.95 0.19 -5.36
C ASP A 56 2.45 0.20 -5.62
N SER A 57 3.20 1.09 -4.96
CA SER A 57 4.66 1.10 -5.06
C SER A 57 5.29 -0.20 -4.52
N GLY A 58 4.73 -0.74 -3.43
CA GLY A 58 5.18 -1.98 -2.82
C GLY A 58 4.88 -3.20 -3.68
N LEU A 59 3.72 -3.23 -4.36
CA LEU A 59 3.37 -4.29 -5.29
C LEU A 59 4.30 -4.33 -6.50
N VAL A 60 4.54 -3.18 -7.15
CA VAL A 60 5.45 -3.09 -8.30
C VAL A 60 6.88 -3.52 -7.93
N GLN A 61 7.35 -3.19 -6.74
CA GLN A 61 8.67 -3.65 -6.27
C GLN A 61 8.72 -5.16 -6.04
N ARG A 62 7.65 -5.75 -5.49
CA ARG A 62 7.56 -7.20 -5.28
C ARG A 62 7.51 -7.97 -6.59
N GLU A 63 6.74 -7.49 -7.57
CA GLU A 63 6.68 -8.09 -8.91
C GLU A 63 8.06 -8.07 -9.59
N LYS A 64 8.74 -6.91 -9.57
CA LYS A 64 10.11 -6.80 -10.09
C LYS A 64 11.12 -7.70 -9.35
N LEU A 65 10.91 -7.96 -8.06
CA LEU A 65 11.75 -8.87 -7.31
C LEU A 65 11.49 -10.32 -7.75
N ALA A 66 10.22 -10.70 -7.91
CA ALA A 66 9.82 -12.03 -8.37
C ALA A 66 10.37 -12.33 -9.79
N GLU A 67 10.30 -11.36 -10.72
CA GLU A 67 10.90 -11.49 -12.05
C GLU A 67 12.41 -11.78 -11.99
N ARG A 68 13.17 -11.05 -11.16
CA ARG A 68 14.61 -11.29 -10.97
C ARG A 68 14.90 -12.66 -10.36
N HIS A 69 14.04 -13.16 -9.49
CA HIS A 69 14.20 -14.50 -8.92
C HIS A 69 13.97 -15.58 -9.98
N ASP A 70 12.98 -15.41 -10.86
CA ASP A 70 12.71 -16.35 -11.97
C ASP A 70 13.88 -16.39 -12.97
N GLU A 71 14.47 -15.23 -13.29
CA GLU A 71 15.69 -15.16 -14.12
C GLU A 71 16.87 -15.89 -13.48
N LYS A 72 17.10 -15.71 -12.16
CA LYS A 72 18.15 -16.40 -11.43
C LYS A 72 17.93 -17.91 -11.39
N ILE A 73 16.68 -18.36 -11.24
CA ILE A 73 16.33 -19.78 -11.28
C ILE A 73 16.66 -20.36 -12.65
N LYS A 74 16.25 -19.70 -13.75
CA LYS A 74 16.57 -20.13 -15.11
C LYS A 74 18.08 -20.18 -15.38
N GLU A 75 18.84 -19.21 -14.86
CA GLU A 75 20.31 -19.24 -14.97
C GLU A 75 20.90 -20.43 -14.20
N LEU A 76 20.38 -20.71 -13.01
CA LEU A 76 20.79 -21.84 -12.19
C LEU A 76 20.48 -23.18 -12.89
N GLU A 77 19.28 -23.32 -13.45
CA GLU A 77 18.89 -24.50 -14.24
C GLU A 77 19.80 -24.71 -15.45
N ARG A 78 20.16 -23.64 -16.17
CA ARG A 78 21.12 -23.73 -17.28
C ARG A 78 22.50 -24.19 -16.81
N LYS A 79 22.99 -23.69 -15.68
CA LYS A 79 24.29 -24.10 -15.10
C LYS A 79 24.27 -25.57 -14.68
N VAL A 80 23.20 -26.01 -14.01
CA VAL A 80 23.03 -27.41 -13.59
C VAL A 80 22.94 -28.34 -14.80
N ASN A 81 22.17 -27.97 -15.83
CA ASN A 81 22.08 -28.75 -17.06
C ASN A 81 23.43 -28.81 -17.79
N GLY A 82 24.16 -27.69 -17.87
CA GLY A 82 25.52 -27.67 -18.43
C GLY A 82 26.49 -28.58 -17.68
N TRP A 83 26.42 -28.59 -16.35
CA TRP A 83 27.24 -29.49 -15.52
C TRP A 83 26.88 -30.96 -15.70
N ASN A 84 25.59 -31.29 -15.79
CA ASN A 84 25.11 -32.65 -16.07
C ASN A 84 25.57 -33.14 -17.45
N ILE A 85 25.54 -32.28 -18.47
CA ILE A 85 26.04 -32.59 -19.81
C ILE A 85 27.56 -32.82 -19.79
N LEU A 86 28.32 -31.98 -19.09
CA LEU A 86 29.77 -32.13 -19.01
C LEU A 86 30.16 -33.43 -18.30
N ASN A 87 29.49 -33.76 -17.19
CA ASN A 87 29.70 -35.01 -16.46
C ASN A 87 29.28 -36.23 -17.28
N SER A 88 28.16 -36.18 -18.01
CA SER A 88 27.72 -37.31 -18.84
C SER A 88 28.69 -37.57 -20.00
N ILE A 89 29.22 -36.52 -20.64
CA ILE A 89 30.27 -36.62 -21.66
C ILE A 89 31.55 -37.19 -21.06
N GLY A 90 31.96 -36.73 -19.86
CA GLY A 90 33.12 -37.25 -19.15
C GLY A 90 33.01 -38.75 -18.84
N VAL A 91 31.82 -39.21 -18.44
CA VAL A 91 31.54 -40.64 -18.20
C VAL A 91 31.60 -41.45 -19.49
N VAL A 92 31.04 -40.94 -20.60
CA VAL A 92 31.10 -41.62 -21.90
C VAL A 92 32.55 -41.70 -22.42
N ILE A 93 33.32 -40.62 -22.30
CA ILE A 93 34.74 -40.61 -22.70
C ILE A 93 35.55 -41.57 -21.81
N ALA A 94 35.33 -41.58 -20.50
CA ALA A 94 35.99 -42.51 -19.59
C ALA A 94 35.61 -43.97 -19.89
N ALA A 95 34.35 -44.24 -20.22
CA ALA A 95 33.90 -45.56 -20.65
C ALA A 95 34.54 -45.99 -21.98
N ILE A 96 34.67 -45.08 -22.95
CA ILE A 96 35.36 -45.35 -24.23
C ILE A 96 36.86 -45.59 -23.99
N LEU A 97 37.54 -44.77 -23.19
CA LEU A 97 38.96 -44.93 -22.86
C LEU A 97 39.24 -46.23 -22.08
N ALA A 98 38.34 -46.60 -21.16
CA ALA A 98 38.41 -47.86 -20.43
C ALA A 98 38.16 -49.08 -21.35
N ALA A 99 37.22 -48.97 -22.30
CA ALA A 99 36.92 -50.02 -23.27
C ALA A 99 38.02 -50.17 -24.34
N LEU A 100 38.69 -49.09 -24.73
CA LEU A 100 39.83 -49.09 -25.65
C LEU A 100 41.16 -49.46 -24.98
N GLY A 101 41.16 -49.80 -23.69
CA GLY A 101 42.31 -50.41 -23.04
C GLY A 101 43.45 -49.45 -22.71
N LEU A 102 43.19 -48.15 -22.58
CA LEU A 102 44.12 -47.22 -21.90
C LEU A 102 44.06 -47.44 -20.38
N LYS A 103 44.26 -48.68 -19.92
CA LYS A 103 44.77 -48.94 -18.58
C LYS A 103 46.23 -48.52 -18.62
N GLY A 104 46.53 -47.39 -18.01
CA GLY A 104 47.88 -46.86 -17.91
C GLY A 104 48.87 -47.94 -17.43
N SER A 105 50.01 -47.98 -18.10
CA SER A 105 51.30 -48.12 -17.42
C SER A 105 51.59 -46.85 -16.62
#